data_AF-A0A069D5D2-F1
#
_entry.id   AF-A0A069D5D2-F1
#
_cell.length_a   1.000
_cell.length_b   1.000
_cell.length_c   1.000
_cell.angle_alpha   90.00
_cell.angle_beta   90.00
_cell.angle_gamma   90.00
#
_symmetry.space_group_name_H-M   'P 1'
#
loop_
_entity.id
_entity.type
_entity.pdbx_description
1 polymer ?
#
loop_
_entity_poly.entity_id
_entity_poly.type
_entity_poly.pdbx_seq_one_letter_code
_entity_poly.pdbx_strand_id
1 'polypeptide(L)'
;MATTISYQDIEKRLTVFKESFPIEEIPYILLRAFGTTDTYIKRYKDGKGIISGFNGLLIKGLLAYRQVSTEALLSELEMMKDDPVVLRAKPRLLITSDGNSIQAYGPKEEESYDNKLKSLWLDFQFFYPLAGVERYRGVDENPADVKAAEKMAKLHDEIRRYNEFSSGDDLHDLNIFMTRLLFCFFAEDTGIFEENLFTASISRYTQEDGSDLSEYLSACFNIMDKDLRVGVPSVITQFPYVNGGLFHKQISIPKMGYRARKLILECGGLNWKDINPDIFGSMIQAVVSPSQRGSLGMHYTSVPNIMKVIQPLFLDNLYEEFTRIKVSVKGLRQLLVRISKMKFFDPACGSGNFLIIAYKELRKLEILIWKQISSKRAIRNPLCQHSVKSILWNRD
;
A
#
# COMPACT_ATOMS: atom_id res chain seq x y z
N MET A 1 -17.59 -2.84 27.24
CA MET A 1 -17.80 -1.73 26.28
C MET A 1 -16.75 -0.67 26.60
N ALA A 2 -15.67 -0.59 25.81
CA ALA A 2 -14.71 0.49 25.98
C ALA A 2 -15.39 1.78 25.51
N THR A 3 -15.48 2.77 26.37
CA THR A 3 -15.97 4.11 26.02
C THR A 3 -15.06 4.67 24.93
N THR A 4 -15.54 4.73 23.70
CA THR A 4 -14.78 5.28 22.57
C THR A 4 -14.62 6.78 22.80
N ILE A 5 -13.45 7.20 23.26
CA ILE A 5 -13.11 8.62 23.44
C ILE A 5 -12.96 9.25 22.05
N SER A 6 -13.64 10.38 21.82
CA SER A 6 -13.56 11.08 20.54
C SER A 6 -12.22 11.79 20.37
N TYR A 7 -11.78 12.00 19.12
CA TYR A 7 -10.55 12.77 18.87
C TYR A 7 -10.64 14.20 19.42
N GLN A 8 -11.84 14.81 19.42
CA GLN A 8 -12.09 16.14 19.98
C GLN A 8 -11.89 16.18 21.50
N ASP A 9 -12.28 15.10 22.20
CA ASP A 9 -12.03 14.98 23.64
C ASP A 9 -10.54 14.85 23.94
N ILE A 10 -9.79 14.08 23.14
CA ILE A 10 -8.34 13.93 23.29
C ILE A 10 -7.65 15.27 23.03
N GLU A 11 -7.98 15.92 21.92
CA GLU A 11 -7.46 17.25 21.55
C GLU A 11 -7.67 18.25 22.69
N LYS A 12 -8.90 18.37 23.19
CA LYS A 12 -9.25 19.28 24.30
C LYS A 12 -8.52 18.94 25.60
N ARG A 13 -8.29 17.66 25.90
CA ARG A 13 -7.53 17.27 27.12
C ARG A 13 -6.05 17.60 27.00
N LEU A 14 -5.49 17.53 25.79
CA LEU A 14 -4.08 17.82 25.53
C LEU A 14 -3.77 19.32 25.42
N THR A 15 -4.77 20.19 25.27
CA THR A 15 -4.53 21.64 25.28
C THR A 15 -3.98 22.15 26.62
N VAL A 16 -4.06 21.38 27.70
CA VAL A 16 -3.40 21.69 28.99
C VAL A 16 -1.90 21.94 28.80
N PHE A 17 -1.25 21.29 27.83
CA PHE A 17 0.16 21.53 27.53
C PHE A 17 0.47 22.92 26.93
N LYS A 18 -0.55 23.73 26.63
CA LYS A 18 -0.40 25.14 26.23
C LYS A 18 -0.14 26.07 27.42
N GLU A 19 -0.53 25.63 28.62
CA GLU A 19 -0.46 26.41 29.85
C GLU A 19 0.72 25.95 30.73
N SER A 20 0.87 26.54 31.92
CA SER A 20 1.86 26.08 32.91
C SER A 20 1.32 24.87 33.66
N PHE A 21 2.11 23.81 33.76
CA PHE A 21 1.78 22.58 34.48
C PHE A 21 3.02 22.00 35.17
N PRO A 22 2.87 21.19 36.24
CA PRO A 22 3.99 20.47 36.84
C PRO A 22 4.51 19.40 35.88
N ILE A 23 5.82 19.32 35.67
CA ILE A 23 6.44 18.42 34.68
C ILE A 23 6.19 16.95 35.06
N GLU A 24 6.12 16.65 36.34
CA GLU A 24 5.76 15.34 36.89
C GLU A 24 4.33 14.88 36.53
N GLU A 25 3.45 15.79 36.11
CA GLU A 25 2.07 15.47 35.72
C GLU A 25 1.95 14.97 34.27
N ILE A 26 2.96 15.17 33.43
CA ILE A 26 2.94 14.81 31.99
C ILE A 26 2.42 13.39 31.72
N PRO A 27 2.96 12.31 32.32
CA PRO A 27 2.49 10.97 32.02
C PRO A 27 1.03 10.76 32.43
N TYR A 28 0.58 11.41 33.51
CA TYR A 28 -0.81 11.29 33.97
C TYR A 28 -1.78 12.08 33.09
N ILE A 29 -1.36 13.25 32.58
CA ILE A 29 -2.12 14.02 31.58
C ILE A 29 -2.29 13.20 30.30
N LEU A 30 -1.22 12.55 29.81
CA LEU A 30 -1.28 11.65 28.65
C LEU A 30 -2.25 10.49 28.91
N LEU A 31 -2.07 9.76 30.01
CA LEU A 31 -2.94 8.63 30.36
C LEU A 31 -4.41 9.04 30.45
N ARG A 32 -4.70 10.19 31.07
CA ARG A 32 -6.07 10.73 31.19
C ARG A 32 -6.63 11.16 29.83
N ALA A 33 -5.81 11.80 28.98
CA ALA A 33 -6.21 12.18 27.63
C ALA A 33 -6.69 10.97 26.82
N PHE A 34 -5.99 9.84 26.95
CA PHE A 34 -6.29 8.58 26.25
C PHE A 34 -7.19 7.61 27.04
N GLY A 35 -7.86 8.07 28.09
CA GLY A 35 -8.98 7.33 28.70
C GLY A 35 -8.70 6.53 29.95
N THR A 36 -7.51 6.67 30.54
CA THR A 36 -7.27 6.19 31.90
C THR A 36 -8.13 7.00 32.87
N THR A 37 -9.01 6.32 33.60
CA THR A 37 -9.91 6.96 34.57
C THR A 37 -9.15 7.57 35.75
N ASP A 38 -9.69 8.61 36.38
CA ASP A 38 -9.07 9.25 37.55
C ASP A 38 -8.82 8.28 38.73
N THR A 39 -9.64 7.24 38.87
CA THR A 39 -9.43 6.15 39.85
C THR A 39 -8.09 5.44 39.64
N TYR A 40 -7.76 5.12 38.39
CA TYR A 40 -6.48 4.50 38.04
C TYR A 40 -5.33 5.50 38.13
N ILE A 41 -5.54 6.76 37.71
CA ILE A 41 -4.52 7.82 37.86
C ILE A 41 -4.13 7.99 39.33
N LYS A 42 -5.11 8.11 40.24
CA LYS A 42 -4.86 8.20 41.69
C LYS A 42 -4.12 6.98 42.20
N ARG A 43 -4.54 5.78 41.77
CA ARG A 43 -3.87 4.52 42.12
C ARG A 43 -2.38 4.53 41.72
N TYR A 44 -2.06 5.00 40.51
CA TYR A 44 -0.67 5.10 40.07
C TYR A 44 0.11 6.15 40.87
N LYS A 45 -0.47 7.32 41.14
CA LYS A 45 0.17 8.34 42.00
C LYS A 45 0.46 7.83 43.42
N ASP A 46 -0.39 6.94 43.95
CA ASP A 46 -0.18 6.26 45.23
C ASP A 46 0.86 5.12 45.16
N GLY A 47 1.57 4.96 44.03
CA GLY A 47 2.57 3.91 43.80
C GLY A 47 1.99 2.54 43.43
N LYS A 48 0.66 2.39 43.41
CA LYS A 48 0.01 1.08 43.18
C LYS A 48 -0.08 0.77 41.69
N GLY A 49 0.42 -0.40 41.29
CA GLY A 49 0.40 -0.82 39.87
C GLY A 49 1.58 -0.29 39.04
N ILE A 50 2.53 0.40 39.68
CA ILE A 50 3.82 0.77 39.11
C ILE A 50 4.81 -0.36 39.37
N ILE A 51 5.61 -0.70 38.35
CA ILE A 51 6.71 -1.67 38.48
C ILE A 51 7.91 -0.99 39.13
N SER A 52 8.46 -1.60 40.18
CA SER A 52 9.68 -1.14 40.85
C SER A 52 10.95 -1.44 40.04
N GLY A 53 12.05 -0.75 40.35
CA GLY A 53 13.34 -0.97 39.69
C GLY A 53 13.49 -0.25 38.35
N PHE A 54 12.56 0.64 38.01
CA PHE A 54 12.65 1.56 36.87
C PHE A 54 12.68 3.00 37.38
N ASN A 55 13.66 3.79 36.93
CA ASN A 55 13.72 5.21 37.26
C ASN A 55 12.72 5.98 36.38
N GLY A 56 11.52 6.21 36.92
CA GLY A 56 10.39 6.83 36.22
C GLY A 56 9.07 6.11 36.49
N LEU A 57 8.09 6.29 35.61
CA LEU A 57 6.79 5.63 35.68
C LEU A 57 6.76 4.43 34.73
N LEU A 58 6.64 3.22 35.26
CA LEU A 58 6.49 2.00 34.46
C LEU A 58 5.20 1.26 34.83
N ILE A 59 4.28 1.17 33.87
CA ILE A 59 2.99 0.48 34.00
C ILE A 59 2.96 -0.68 33.00
N LYS A 60 2.82 -1.90 33.54
CA LYS A 60 2.81 -3.14 32.76
C LYS A 60 1.78 -3.07 31.62
N GLY A 61 2.21 -3.38 30.39
CA GLY A 61 1.31 -3.45 29.24
C GLY A 61 0.78 -2.09 28.74
N LEU A 62 1.28 -0.97 29.27
CA LEU A 62 0.72 0.35 28.99
C LEU A 62 1.78 1.40 28.65
N LEU A 63 2.62 1.81 29.60
CA LEU A 63 3.49 2.97 29.44
C LEU A 63 4.79 2.81 30.23
N ALA A 64 5.92 3.19 29.63
CA ALA A 64 7.15 3.52 30.33
C ALA A 64 7.48 5.00 30.07
N TYR A 65 7.59 5.81 31.13
CA TYR A 65 7.87 7.24 31.03
C TYR A 65 9.04 7.63 31.94
N ARG A 66 9.98 8.42 31.41
CA ARG A 66 11.09 8.99 32.17
C ARG A 66 11.20 10.49 31.92
N GLN A 67 11.30 11.27 32.99
CA GLN A 67 11.65 12.69 32.89
C GLN A 67 13.17 12.81 32.84
N VAL A 68 13.67 13.57 31.86
CA VAL A 68 15.11 13.68 31.56
C VAL A 68 15.45 15.12 31.17
N SER A 69 16.74 15.46 31.11
CA SER A 69 17.17 16.74 30.53
C SER A 69 17.07 16.72 29.00
N THR A 70 17.03 17.89 28.37
CA THR A 70 16.94 18.02 26.90
C THR A 70 18.03 17.24 26.17
N GLU A 71 19.26 17.25 26.69
CA GLU A 71 20.42 16.55 26.11
C GLU A 71 20.32 15.02 26.21
N ALA A 72 19.51 14.52 27.15
CA ALA A 72 19.37 13.11 27.45
C ALA A 72 18.11 12.47 26.83
N LEU A 73 17.25 13.25 26.15
CA LEU A 73 15.97 12.78 25.58
C LEU A 73 16.12 11.51 24.74
N LEU A 74 17.02 11.57 23.75
CA LEU A 74 17.21 10.48 22.79
C LEU A 74 17.99 9.31 23.41
N SER A 75 19.10 9.60 24.09
CA SER A 75 19.96 8.57 24.67
C SER A 75 19.23 7.75 25.73
N GLU A 76 18.43 8.38 26.58
CA GLU A 76 17.61 7.68 27.58
C GLU A 76 16.49 6.87 26.92
N LEU A 77 15.85 7.39 25.88
CA LEU A 77 14.83 6.64 25.15
C LEU A 77 15.41 5.38 24.50
N GLU A 78 16.59 5.47 23.88
CA GLU A 78 17.30 4.31 23.33
C GLU A 78 17.69 3.31 24.43
N MET A 79 18.24 3.76 25.56
CA MET A 79 18.56 2.87 26.68
C MET A 79 17.32 2.15 27.23
N MET A 80 16.16 2.81 27.26
CA MET A 80 14.92 2.19 27.72
C MET A 80 14.43 1.06 26.79
N LYS A 81 14.82 1.04 25.50
CA LYS A 81 14.46 -0.05 24.56
C LYS A 81 15.10 -1.38 24.97
N ASP A 82 16.31 -1.33 25.52
CA ASP A 82 17.09 -2.50 25.92
C ASP A 82 17.01 -2.80 27.43
N ASP A 83 16.31 -1.97 28.21
CA ASP A 83 16.16 -2.15 29.66
C ASP A 83 15.40 -3.46 29.99
N PRO A 84 16.02 -4.43 30.72
CA PRO A 84 15.39 -5.72 31.01
C PRO A 84 14.07 -5.63 31.78
N VAL A 85 13.89 -4.60 32.61
CA VAL A 85 12.66 -4.37 33.38
C VAL A 85 11.56 -3.88 32.46
N VAL A 86 11.89 -2.96 31.54
CA VAL A 86 10.96 -2.42 30.53
C VAL A 86 10.52 -3.52 29.56
N LEU A 87 11.46 -4.30 29.02
CA LEU A 87 11.17 -5.41 28.13
C LEU A 87 10.24 -6.46 28.76
N ARG A 88 10.41 -6.74 30.07
CA ARG A 88 9.52 -7.65 30.81
C ARG A 88 8.13 -7.05 31.04
N ALA A 89 8.06 -5.74 31.24
CA ALA A 89 6.80 -5.01 31.44
C ALA A 89 5.96 -4.90 30.17
N LYS A 90 6.60 -4.97 28.99
CA LYS A 90 5.97 -4.87 27.66
C LYS A 90 5.03 -3.65 27.54
N PRO A 91 5.50 -2.42 27.84
CA PRO A 91 4.68 -1.23 27.68
C PRO A 91 4.28 -1.03 26.21
N ARG A 92 3.17 -0.34 25.96
CA ARG A 92 2.75 0.01 24.60
C ARG A 92 3.56 1.18 24.03
N LEU A 93 4.00 2.09 24.89
CA LEU A 93 4.84 3.22 24.52
C LEU A 93 5.97 3.41 25.54
N LEU A 94 7.13 3.82 25.04
CA LEU A 94 8.24 4.37 25.79
C LEU A 94 8.29 5.87 25.53
N ILE A 95 8.44 6.69 26.57
CA ILE A 95 8.38 8.14 26.46
C ILE A 95 9.47 8.78 27.32
N THR A 96 10.19 9.73 26.77
CA THR A 96 11.06 10.66 27.49
C THR A 96 10.58 12.10 27.29
N SER A 97 10.68 12.93 28.32
CA SER A 97 10.35 14.36 28.20
C SER A 97 11.18 15.21 29.16
N ASP A 98 11.49 16.44 28.72
CA ASP A 98 12.15 17.48 29.50
C ASP A 98 11.18 18.58 29.98
N GLY A 99 9.87 18.39 29.75
CA GLY A 99 8.82 19.37 30.05
C GLY A 99 8.50 20.33 28.91
N ASN A 100 9.32 20.41 27.87
CA ASN A 100 9.09 21.25 26.69
C ASN A 100 9.01 20.45 25.38
N SER A 101 9.81 19.39 25.28
CA SER A 101 9.88 18.43 24.19
C SER A 101 9.51 17.05 24.71
N ILE A 102 8.97 16.21 23.82
CA ILE A 102 8.59 14.84 24.12
C ILE A 102 9.10 13.95 23.00
N GLN A 103 9.82 12.90 23.38
CA GLN A 103 10.20 11.83 22.47
C GLN A 103 9.53 10.55 22.91
N ALA A 104 9.09 9.74 21.96
CA ALA A 104 8.44 8.50 22.26
C ALA A 104 8.78 7.41 21.24
N TYR A 105 8.66 6.16 21.64
CA TYR A 105 8.89 5.00 20.79
C TYR A 105 7.79 3.96 21.04
N GLY A 106 7.20 3.45 19.96
CA GLY A 106 6.22 2.37 19.97
C GLY A 106 6.89 1.03 19.65
N PRO A 107 7.09 0.11 20.62
CA PRO A 107 7.80 -1.15 20.38
C PRO A 107 7.13 -2.09 19.39
N LYS A 108 5.82 -1.95 19.21
CA LYS A 108 5.06 -2.82 18.32
C LYS A 108 5.14 -2.35 16.88
N GLU A 109 5.07 -1.03 16.68
CA GLU A 109 5.15 -0.38 15.37
C GLU A 109 6.60 -0.10 14.92
N GLU A 110 7.56 -0.18 15.85
CA GLU A 110 8.96 0.23 15.69
C GLU A 110 9.12 1.69 15.20
N GLU A 111 8.22 2.57 15.66
CA GLU A 111 8.15 3.98 15.24
C GLU A 111 8.60 4.90 16.38
N SER A 112 9.38 5.92 16.03
CA SER A 112 9.76 7.00 16.95
C SER A 112 8.92 8.26 16.68
N TYR A 113 8.70 9.04 17.72
CA TYR A 113 8.02 10.32 17.69
C TYR A 113 8.89 11.36 18.38
N ASP A 114 8.93 12.56 17.81
CA ASP A 114 9.56 13.73 18.41
C ASP A 114 8.72 14.95 18.10
N ASN A 115 8.32 15.69 19.14
CA ASN A 115 7.65 16.97 18.96
C ASN A 115 7.82 17.87 20.20
N LYS A 116 7.38 19.12 20.08
CA LYS A 116 7.15 20.00 21.23
C LYS A 116 5.89 19.57 21.97
N LEU A 117 5.98 19.50 23.28
CA LEU A 117 4.88 19.08 24.15
C LEU A 117 3.65 20.00 24.00
N LYS A 118 3.88 21.31 23.84
CA LYS A 118 2.83 22.32 23.56
C LYS A 118 2.11 22.13 22.22
N SER A 119 2.70 21.39 21.28
CA SER A 119 2.14 21.11 19.95
C SER A 119 1.41 19.76 19.91
N LEU A 120 1.47 18.98 20.99
CA LEU A 120 0.97 17.61 21.00
C LEU A 120 -0.52 17.50 20.68
N TRP A 121 -1.33 18.49 21.08
CA TRP A 121 -2.77 18.56 20.75
C TRP A 121 -3.06 18.64 19.24
N LEU A 122 -2.09 19.00 18.40
CA LEU A 122 -2.21 19.00 16.93
C LEU A 122 -1.85 17.65 16.29
N ASP A 123 -1.07 16.83 17.00
CA ASP A 123 -0.41 15.64 16.47
C ASP A 123 -0.25 14.57 17.57
N PHE A 124 -1.39 14.08 18.06
CA PHE A 124 -1.46 13.14 19.19
C PHE A 124 -1.73 11.70 18.75
N GLN A 125 -1.86 11.44 17.45
CA GLN A 125 -2.23 10.15 16.90
C GLN A 125 -1.23 9.06 17.29
N PHE A 126 0.05 9.42 17.47
CA PHE A 126 1.10 8.52 17.98
C PHE A 126 0.73 7.84 19.30
N PHE A 127 -0.06 8.50 20.14
CA PHE A 127 -0.36 8.05 21.51
C PHE A 127 -1.66 7.24 21.64
N TYR A 128 -2.38 6.98 20.53
CA TYR A 128 -3.56 6.11 20.50
C TYR A 128 -3.38 4.70 21.10
N PRO A 129 -2.19 4.06 21.07
CA PRO A 129 -1.97 2.81 21.76
C PRO A 129 -2.32 2.87 23.25
N LEU A 130 -2.20 4.04 23.92
CA LEU A 130 -2.62 4.22 25.32
C LEU A 130 -4.14 4.05 25.53
N ALA A 131 -4.95 4.31 24.50
CA ALA A 131 -6.39 4.06 24.50
C ALA A 131 -6.75 2.62 24.08
N GLY A 132 -5.76 1.75 23.85
CA GLY A 132 -5.96 0.41 23.32
C GLY A 132 -6.23 0.37 21.82
N VAL A 133 -6.01 1.48 21.10
CA VAL A 133 -6.16 1.58 19.65
C VAL A 133 -4.79 1.42 19.01
N GLU A 134 -4.57 0.29 18.34
CA GLU A 134 -3.32 0.01 17.62
C GLU A 134 -3.17 0.92 16.40
N ARG A 135 -1.97 1.49 16.19
CA ARG A 135 -1.70 2.28 14.98
C ARG A 135 -1.35 1.30 13.85
N TYR A 136 -2.12 1.37 12.77
CA TYR A 136 -1.79 0.61 11.57
C TYR A 136 -0.71 1.36 10.78
N ARG A 137 0.45 0.72 10.59
CA ARG A 137 1.50 1.21 9.70
C ARG A 137 0.96 1.27 8.28
N GLY A 138 0.85 2.48 7.71
CA GLY A 138 0.76 2.62 6.26
C GLY A 138 2.00 1.96 5.68
N VAL A 139 1.83 1.00 4.77
CA VAL A 139 2.97 0.47 4.01
C VAL A 139 3.61 1.68 3.33
N ASP A 140 4.87 1.97 3.64
CA ASP A 140 5.63 3.01 2.94
C ASP A 140 5.50 2.72 1.45
N GLU A 141 5.04 3.70 0.66
CA GLU A 141 4.88 3.51 -0.78
C GLU A 141 6.24 3.12 -1.36
N ASN A 142 6.29 2.04 -2.13
CA ASN A 142 7.53 1.55 -2.70
C ASN A 142 8.19 2.68 -3.51
N PRO A 143 9.48 2.99 -3.31
CA PRO A 143 10.16 4.03 -4.08
C PRO A 143 10.04 3.84 -5.61
N ALA A 144 9.93 2.58 -6.07
CA ALA A 144 9.65 2.27 -7.48
C ALA A 144 8.27 2.76 -7.92
N ASP A 145 7.25 2.60 -7.08
CA ASP A 145 5.87 3.04 -7.35
C ASP A 145 5.81 4.57 -7.47
N VAL A 146 6.43 5.29 -6.52
CA VAL A 146 6.48 6.76 -6.53
C VAL A 146 7.17 7.27 -7.79
N LYS A 147 8.36 6.72 -8.11
CA LYS A 147 9.14 7.14 -9.28
C LYS A 147 8.39 6.86 -10.61
N ALA A 148 7.71 5.73 -10.72
CA ALA A 148 6.93 5.39 -11.89
C ALA A 148 5.71 6.30 -12.06
N ALA A 149 4.97 6.56 -10.97
CA ALA A 149 3.83 7.47 -10.99
C ALA A 149 4.24 8.89 -11.40
N GLU A 150 5.36 9.40 -10.87
CA GLU A 150 5.91 10.70 -11.25
C GLU A 150 6.29 10.78 -12.75
N LYS A 151 6.94 9.75 -13.30
CA LYS A 151 7.33 9.73 -14.72
C LYS A 151 6.10 9.66 -15.63
N MET A 152 5.11 8.83 -15.28
CA MET A 152 3.85 8.75 -16.01
C MET A 152 3.06 10.05 -15.95
N ALA A 153 3.05 10.74 -14.81
CA ALA A 153 2.45 12.07 -14.67
C ALA A 153 3.13 13.10 -15.58
N LYS A 154 4.48 13.14 -15.59
CA LYS A 154 5.25 14.01 -16.48
C LYS A 154 4.96 13.73 -17.96
N LEU A 155 4.82 12.46 -18.34
CA LEU A 155 4.45 12.07 -19.71
C LEU A 155 3.06 12.58 -20.08
N HIS A 156 2.08 12.37 -19.20
CA HIS A 156 0.72 12.87 -19.41
C HIS A 156 0.69 14.40 -19.60
N ASP A 157 1.40 15.14 -18.74
CA ASP A 157 1.45 16.60 -18.80
C ASP A 157 2.13 17.11 -20.08
N GLU A 158 3.19 16.43 -20.53
CA GLU A 158 3.85 16.76 -21.80
C GLU A 158 2.91 16.52 -22.99
N ILE A 159 2.15 15.42 -22.98
CA ILE A 159 1.15 15.13 -24.02
C ILE A 159 0.06 16.19 -24.01
N ARG A 160 -0.47 16.59 -22.83
CA ARG A 160 -1.46 17.67 -22.71
C ARG A 160 -0.95 19.02 -23.18
N ARG A 161 0.34 19.30 -23.01
CA ARG A 161 0.93 20.55 -23.50
C ARG A 161 1.03 20.57 -25.03
N TYR A 162 1.24 19.42 -25.64
CA TYR A 162 1.47 19.28 -27.09
C TYR A 162 0.17 19.13 -27.91
N ASN A 163 -0.97 18.89 -27.24
CA ASN A 163 -2.25 18.61 -27.87
C ASN A 163 -3.37 19.50 -27.32
N GLU A 164 -4.33 19.84 -28.17
CA GLU A 164 -5.57 20.50 -27.73
C GLU A 164 -6.59 19.44 -27.33
N PHE A 165 -6.94 19.40 -26.05
CA PHE A 165 -7.99 18.52 -25.53
C PHE A 165 -9.16 19.38 -25.06
N SER A 166 -10.26 19.30 -25.81
CA SER A 166 -11.38 20.25 -25.70
C SER A 166 -12.66 19.58 -25.21
N SER A 167 -12.76 18.26 -25.37
CA SER A 167 -13.95 17.47 -25.05
C SER A 167 -13.69 16.41 -23.97
N GLY A 168 -14.77 15.90 -23.37
CA GLY A 168 -14.69 14.77 -22.45
C GLY A 168 -14.19 13.48 -23.12
N ASP A 169 -14.49 13.30 -24.41
CA ASP A 169 -14.04 12.16 -25.19
C ASP A 169 -12.53 12.19 -25.44
N ASP A 170 -11.96 13.37 -25.69
CA ASP A 170 -10.51 13.55 -25.85
C ASP A 170 -9.73 13.13 -24.59
N LEU A 171 -10.22 13.57 -23.42
CA LEU A 171 -9.63 13.21 -22.13
C LEU A 171 -9.79 11.71 -21.83
N HIS A 172 -10.92 11.14 -22.23
CA HIS A 172 -11.18 9.72 -22.07
C HIS A 172 -10.25 8.87 -22.94
N ASP A 173 -10.04 9.24 -24.21
CA ASP A 173 -9.09 8.58 -25.11
C ASP A 173 -7.64 8.71 -24.61
N LEU A 174 -7.24 9.88 -24.07
CA LEU A 174 -5.94 10.06 -23.43
C LEU A 174 -5.76 9.12 -22.23
N ASN A 175 -6.77 8.93 -21.39
CA ASN A 175 -6.71 8.02 -20.25
C ASN A 175 -6.53 6.56 -20.71
N ILE A 176 -7.24 6.14 -21.77
CA ILE A 176 -7.06 4.80 -22.35
C ILE A 176 -5.65 4.67 -22.92
N PHE A 177 -5.15 5.69 -23.63
CA PHE A 177 -3.79 5.71 -24.16
C PHE A 177 -2.73 5.52 -23.05
N MET A 178 -2.83 6.29 -21.96
CA MET A 178 -1.93 6.17 -20.81
C MET A 178 -2.01 4.78 -20.16
N THR A 179 -3.22 4.20 -20.08
CA THR A 179 -3.42 2.84 -19.54
C THR A 179 -2.79 1.77 -20.43
N ARG A 180 -2.85 1.93 -21.76
CA ARG A 180 -2.21 1.02 -22.72
C ARG A 180 -0.69 1.07 -22.64
N LEU A 181 -0.11 2.26 -22.50
CA LEU A 181 1.33 2.41 -22.27
C LEU A 181 1.76 1.68 -21.00
N LEU A 182 1.05 1.92 -19.89
CA LEU A 182 1.31 1.25 -18.62
C LEU A 182 1.23 -0.27 -18.74
N PHE A 183 0.19 -0.78 -19.42
CA PHE A 183 0.08 -2.21 -19.70
C PHE A 183 1.28 -2.74 -20.46
N CYS A 184 1.73 -2.05 -21.52
CA CYS A 184 2.85 -2.51 -22.34
C CYS A 184 4.16 -2.57 -21.56
N PHE A 185 4.43 -1.57 -20.72
CA PHE A 185 5.61 -1.59 -19.84
C PHE A 185 5.56 -2.74 -18.83
N PHE A 186 4.39 -2.98 -18.21
CA PHE A 186 4.23 -4.12 -17.32
C PHE A 186 4.34 -5.46 -18.06
N ALA A 187 3.83 -5.54 -19.29
CA ALA A 187 3.78 -6.74 -20.09
C ALA A 187 5.17 -7.23 -20.52
N GLU A 188 6.06 -6.31 -20.95
CA GLU A 188 7.44 -6.66 -21.33
C GLU A 188 8.29 -7.10 -20.13
N ASP A 189 7.99 -6.59 -18.94
CA ASP A 189 8.72 -6.97 -17.74
C ASP A 189 8.14 -8.22 -17.06
N THR A 190 6.86 -8.53 -17.20
CA THR A 190 6.25 -9.69 -16.51
C THR A 190 6.15 -10.96 -17.35
N GLY A 191 6.69 -10.94 -18.58
CA GLY A 191 6.70 -12.09 -19.48
C GLY A 191 5.38 -12.31 -20.22
N ILE A 192 4.53 -11.28 -20.30
CA ILE A 192 3.37 -11.26 -21.21
C ILE A 192 3.87 -10.99 -22.64
N PHE A 193 4.81 -10.06 -22.78
CA PHE A 193 5.58 -9.84 -23.99
C PHE A 193 6.97 -10.46 -23.84
N GLU A 194 7.71 -10.55 -24.94
CA GLU A 194 9.15 -10.77 -24.87
C GLU A 194 9.81 -9.63 -24.08
N GLU A 195 10.89 -9.94 -23.37
CA GLU A 195 11.57 -8.99 -22.50
C GLU A 195 12.02 -7.75 -23.29
N ASN A 196 11.65 -6.56 -22.79
CA ASN A 196 11.97 -5.26 -23.39
C ASN A 196 11.42 -5.07 -24.83
N LEU A 197 10.45 -5.87 -25.28
CA LEU A 197 9.90 -5.82 -26.63
C LEU A 197 9.36 -4.43 -27.00
N PHE A 198 8.52 -3.85 -26.13
CA PHE A 198 7.81 -2.62 -26.43
C PHE A 198 8.75 -1.42 -26.42
N THR A 199 9.60 -1.33 -25.40
CA THR A 199 10.56 -0.23 -25.26
C THR A 199 11.64 -0.29 -26.34
N ALA A 200 12.17 -1.48 -26.66
CA ALA A 200 13.13 -1.65 -27.74
C ALA A 200 12.51 -1.37 -29.12
N SER A 201 11.25 -1.74 -29.35
CA SER A 201 10.60 -1.49 -30.63
C SER A 201 10.38 0.02 -30.87
N ILE A 202 9.97 0.77 -29.85
CA ILE A 202 9.85 2.24 -29.95
C ILE A 202 11.23 2.84 -30.22
N SER A 203 12.27 2.41 -29.50
CA SER A 203 13.63 2.92 -29.70
C SER A 203 14.13 2.69 -31.13
N ARG A 204 13.84 1.51 -31.70
CA ARG A 204 14.36 1.05 -33.00
C ARG A 204 13.57 1.56 -34.20
N TYR A 205 12.25 1.68 -34.08
CA TYR A 205 11.34 1.87 -35.23
C TYR A 205 10.61 3.21 -35.24
N THR A 206 11.01 4.15 -34.37
CA THR A 206 10.50 5.54 -34.39
C THR A 206 11.64 6.52 -34.45
N GLN A 207 11.41 7.66 -35.12
CA GLN A 207 12.37 8.74 -35.25
C GLN A 207 12.69 9.38 -33.89
N GLU A 208 13.92 9.87 -33.73
CA GLU A 208 14.34 10.49 -32.47
C GLU A 208 13.50 11.71 -32.10
N ASP A 209 13.03 12.47 -33.10
CA ASP A 209 12.18 13.64 -32.92
C ASP A 209 10.73 13.31 -32.51
N GLY A 210 10.35 12.03 -32.52
CA GLY A 210 9.03 11.53 -32.13
C GLY A 210 7.90 11.79 -33.11
N SER A 211 8.20 12.30 -34.31
CA SER A 211 7.20 12.71 -35.31
C SER A 211 6.29 11.57 -35.80
N ASP A 212 6.80 10.34 -35.84
CA ASP A 212 6.11 9.12 -36.29
C ASP A 212 5.55 8.26 -35.13
N LEU A 213 5.80 8.65 -33.88
CA LEU A 213 5.49 7.84 -32.70
C LEU A 213 4.00 7.54 -32.55
N SER A 214 3.14 8.51 -32.88
CA SER A 214 1.69 8.40 -32.74
C SER A 214 1.12 7.35 -33.70
N GLU A 215 1.58 7.34 -34.94
CA GLU A 215 1.19 6.37 -35.97
C GLU A 215 1.68 4.97 -35.62
N TYR A 216 2.93 4.88 -35.16
CA TYR A 216 3.53 3.62 -34.72
C TYR A 216 2.77 2.98 -33.55
N LEU A 217 2.49 3.76 -32.49
CA LEU A 217 1.76 3.26 -31.33
C LEU A 217 0.31 2.90 -31.67
N SER A 218 -0.33 3.66 -32.57
CA SER A 218 -1.66 3.31 -33.10
C SER A 218 -1.65 1.92 -33.74
N ALA A 219 -0.68 1.64 -34.62
CA ALA A 219 -0.54 0.34 -35.26
C ALA A 219 -0.28 -0.79 -34.25
N CYS A 220 0.58 -0.55 -33.25
CA CYS A 220 0.89 -1.52 -32.19
C CYS A 220 -0.34 -1.85 -31.34
N PHE A 221 -1.11 -0.85 -30.91
CA PHE A 221 -2.31 -1.09 -30.10
C PHE A 221 -3.41 -1.79 -30.90
N ASN A 222 -3.55 -1.44 -32.19
CA ASN A 222 -4.58 -2.04 -33.05
C ASN A 222 -4.29 -3.50 -33.41
N ILE A 223 -3.02 -3.91 -33.50
CA ILE A 223 -2.69 -5.32 -33.76
C ILE A 223 -2.89 -6.21 -32.53
N MET A 224 -2.81 -5.64 -31.32
CA MET A 224 -3.02 -6.36 -30.07
C MET A 224 -4.48 -6.82 -29.90
N ASP A 225 -5.46 -6.18 -30.56
CA ASP A 225 -6.86 -6.63 -30.59
C ASP A 225 -7.18 -7.58 -31.76
N LYS A 226 -6.19 -7.93 -32.61
CA LYS A 226 -6.40 -8.74 -33.81
C LYS A 226 -5.77 -10.12 -33.70
N ASP A 227 -6.62 -11.14 -33.77
CA ASP A 227 -6.21 -12.54 -33.85
C ASP A 227 -5.71 -12.89 -35.27
N LEU A 228 -6.42 -12.43 -36.31
CA LEU A 228 -5.99 -12.60 -37.71
C LEU A 228 -5.16 -11.41 -38.22
N ARG A 229 -3.95 -11.67 -38.72
CA ARG A 229 -2.91 -10.66 -38.99
C ARG A 229 -2.35 -10.69 -40.42
N VAL A 230 -3.24 -10.67 -41.40
CA VAL A 230 -2.85 -10.73 -42.82
C VAL A 230 -2.41 -9.36 -43.33
N GLY A 231 -1.29 -9.30 -44.05
CA GLY A 231 -0.80 -8.07 -44.70
C GLY A 231 -0.23 -7.02 -43.73
N VAL A 232 0.08 -7.41 -42.49
CA VAL A 232 0.63 -6.52 -41.47
C VAL A 232 2.16 -6.65 -41.42
N PRO A 233 2.93 -5.55 -41.38
CA PRO A 233 4.39 -5.59 -41.28
C PRO A 233 4.89 -6.38 -40.05
N SER A 234 6.02 -7.09 -40.20
CA SER A 234 6.63 -7.88 -39.12
C SER A 234 6.95 -7.07 -37.86
N VAL A 235 7.33 -5.81 -38.06
CA VAL A 235 7.57 -4.82 -36.99
C VAL A 235 6.32 -4.53 -36.14
N ILE A 236 5.13 -4.82 -36.63
CA ILE A 236 3.87 -4.69 -35.87
C ILE A 236 3.40 -6.07 -35.39
N THR A 237 3.51 -7.12 -36.20
CA THR A 237 3.02 -8.46 -35.83
C THR A 237 3.78 -9.14 -34.69
N GLN A 238 4.95 -8.62 -34.28
CA GLN A 238 5.69 -9.07 -33.11
C GLN A 238 4.91 -8.92 -31.78
N PHE A 239 3.95 -7.99 -31.69
CA PHE A 239 3.16 -7.81 -30.48
C PHE A 239 2.06 -8.88 -30.35
N PRO A 240 1.95 -9.61 -29.23
CA PRO A 240 0.98 -10.70 -29.10
C PRO A 240 -0.46 -10.18 -29.03
N TYR A 241 -1.43 -11.09 -29.24
CA TYR A 241 -2.84 -10.77 -29.05
C TYR A 241 -3.14 -10.63 -27.55
N VAL A 242 -3.82 -9.55 -27.18
CA VAL A 242 -4.22 -9.25 -25.81
C VAL A 242 -5.74 -9.12 -25.80
N ASN A 243 -6.42 -10.10 -25.19
CA ASN A 243 -7.87 -10.24 -25.23
C ASN A 243 -8.60 -8.91 -24.92
N GLY A 244 -9.56 -8.57 -25.78
CA GLY A 244 -10.01 -7.23 -26.18
C GLY A 244 -10.79 -6.40 -25.14
N GLY A 245 -10.38 -6.37 -23.88
CA GLY A 245 -10.89 -5.35 -22.96
C GLY A 245 -10.23 -3.99 -23.26
N LEU A 246 -8.91 -3.94 -23.08
CA LEU A 246 -8.13 -2.70 -23.08
C LEU A 246 -7.83 -2.18 -24.51
N PHE A 247 -7.64 -3.07 -25.48
CA PHE A 247 -7.19 -2.73 -26.84
C PHE A 247 -8.33 -2.64 -27.87
N HIS A 248 -9.54 -3.07 -27.52
CA HIS A 248 -10.64 -3.16 -28.47
C HIS A 248 -11.21 -1.82 -28.94
N LYS A 249 -11.35 -0.86 -28.03
CA LYS A 249 -11.81 0.48 -28.40
C LYS A 249 -10.77 1.15 -29.30
N GLN A 250 -11.18 1.59 -30.49
CA GLN A 250 -10.36 2.49 -31.30
C GLN A 250 -10.33 3.88 -30.65
N ILE A 251 -9.15 4.42 -30.42
CA ILE A 251 -8.94 5.72 -29.76
C ILE A 251 -8.10 6.62 -30.66
N SER A 252 -8.27 7.93 -30.50
CA SER A 252 -7.35 8.91 -31.07
C SER A 252 -6.03 8.89 -30.28
N ILE A 253 -4.92 8.54 -30.94
CA ILE A 253 -3.59 8.59 -30.33
C ILE A 253 -3.09 10.03 -30.39
N PRO A 254 -2.70 10.64 -29.25
CA PRO A 254 -2.28 12.03 -29.22
C PRO A 254 -0.98 12.23 -30.02
N LYS A 255 -0.79 13.43 -30.57
CA LYS A 255 0.47 13.79 -31.20
C LYS A 255 1.58 13.90 -30.15
N MET A 256 2.77 13.48 -30.54
CA MET A 256 3.94 13.47 -29.67
C MET A 256 5.14 14.03 -30.40
N GLY A 257 6.13 14.46 -29.63
CA GLY A 257 7.44 14.88 -30.12
C GLY A 257 8.56 14.32 -29.26
N TYR A 258 9.77 14.82 -29.48
CA TYR A 258 11.02 14.35 -28.86
C TYR A 258 10.89 14.10 -27.36
N ARG A 259 10.29 15.05 -26.62
CA ARG A 259 10.19 14.96 -25.16
C ARG A 259 9.24 13.86 -24.69
N ALA A 260 8.11 13.67 -25.35
CA ALA A 260 7.19 12.57 -25.05
C ALA A 260 7.82 11.22 -25.36
N ARG A 261 8.52 11.10 -26.50
CA ARG A 261 9.28 9.89 -26.86
C ARG A 261 10.33 9.55 -25.79
N LYS A 262 11.12 10.55 -25.37
CA LYS A 262 12.13 10.38 -24.31
C LYS A 262 11.50 9.91 -23.00
N LEU A 263 10.38 10.50 -22.58
CA LEU A 263 9.67 10.11 -21.37
C LEU A 263 9.12 8.68 -21.45
N ILE A 264 8.60 8.26 -22.60
CA ILE A 264 8.13 6.88 -22.83
C ILE A 264 9.29 5.88 -22.69
N LEU A 265 10.44 6.14 -23.32
CA LEU A 265 11.63 5.28 -23.19
C LEU A 265 12.18 5.28 -21.75
N GLU A 266 12.12 6.42 -21.06
CA GLU A 266 12.50 6.53 -19.65
C GLU A 266 11.56 5.76 -18.71
N CYS A 267 10.26 5.64 -19.05
CA CYS A 267 9.31 4.77 -18.35
C CYS A 267 9.63 3.30 -18.63
N GLY A 268 9.93 2.97 -19.88
CA GLY A 268 10.36 1.63 -20.29
C GLY A 268 11.65 1.13 -19.63
N GLY A 269 12.54 2.05 -19.23
CA GLY A 269 13.76 1.72 -18.50
C GLY A 269 13.56 1.48 -16.98
N LEU A 270 12.33 1.54 -16.46
CA LEU A 270 12.02 1.16 -15.08
C LEU A 270 11.81 -0.36 -14.99
N ASN A 271 12.01 -0.95 -13.81
CA ASN A 271 11.68 -2.35 -13.56
C ASN A 271 10.24 -2.47 -13.04
N TRP A 272 9.30 -2.75 -13.94
CA TRP A 272 7.87 -2.91 -13.64
C TRP A 272 7.54 -4.21 -12.91
N LYS A 273 8.49 -5.14 -12.76
CA LYS A 273 8.37 -6.29 -11.84
C LYS A 273 8.31 -5.84 -10.38
N ASP A 274 8.99 -4.74 -10.05
CA ASP A 274 9.08 -4.21 -8.69
C ASP A 274 7.92 -3.25 -8.37
N ILE A 275 7.08 -2.92 -9.36
CA ILE A 275 6.00 -1.96 -9.21
C ILE A 275 4.70 -2.67 -8.78
N ASN A 276 4.07 -2.17 -7.72
CA ASN A 276 2.81 -2.72 -7.26
C ASN A 276 1.66 -2.34 -8.20
N PRO A 277 0.76 -3.28 -8.53
CA PRO A 277 -0.40 -2.97 -9.37
C PRO A 277 -1.31 -1.87 -8.79
N ASP A 278 -1.34 -1.65 -7.48
CA ASP A 278 -2.12 -0.55 -6.88
C ASP A 278 -1.64 0.86 -7.28
N ILE A 279 -0.48 0.99 -7.95
CA ILE A 279 -0.03 2.25 -8.58
C ILE A 279 -1.04 2.80 -9.60
N PHE A 280 -1.89 1.96 -10.20
CA PHE A 280 -2.95 2.43 -11.11
C PHE A 280 -3.83 3.49 -10.43
N GLY A 281 -4.05 3.36 -9.12
CA GLY A 281 -4.85 4.31 -8.35
C GLY A 281 -4.19 5.68 -8.20
N SER A 282 -2.92 5.72 -7.79
CA SER A 282 -2.18 6.97 -7.62
C SER A 282 -1.84 7.61 -8.96
N MET A 283 -1.53 6.82 -9.99
CA MET A 283 -1.24 7.32 -11.34
C MET A 283 -2.47 7.98 -11.97
N ILE A 284 -3.65 7.34 -11.97
CA ILE A 284 -4.88 7.93 -12.53
C ILE A 284 -5.23 9.25 -11.84
N GLN A 285 -4.92 9.40 -10.55
CA GLN A 285 -5.15 10.65 -9.82
C GLN A 285 -4.12 11.72 -10.08
N ALA A 286 -2.87 11.33 -10.31
CA ALA A 286 -1.82 12.25 -10.69
C ALA A 286 -2.07 12.87 -12.07
N VAL A 287 -2.65 12.11 -13.01
CA VAL A 287 -2.96 12.59 -14.36
C VAL A 287 -4.28 13.38 -14.45
N VAL A 288 -5.25 13.13 -13.56
CA VAL A 288 -6.51 13.89 -13.57
C VAL A 288 -6.32 15.29 -12.94
N SER A 289 -6.75 16.30 -13.70
CA SER A 289 -6.58 17.72 -13.33
C SER A 289 -7.20 18.06 -11.96
N PRO A 290 -6.57 18.95 -11.16
CA PRO A 290 -7.08 19.33 -9.83
C PRO A 290 -8.53 19.83 -9.81
N SER A 291 -8.97 20.53 -10.87
CA SER A 291 -10.34 21.05 -11.02
C SER A 291 -11.38 19.95 -11.26
N GLN A 292 -11.00 18.81 -11.84
CA GLN A 292 -11.87 17.65 -12.05
C GLN A 292 -11.87 16.68 -10.84
N ARG A 293 -10.85 16.73 -9.97
CA ARG A 293 -10.78 15.88 -8.77
C ARG A 293 -11.90 16.16 -7.77
N GLY A 294 -12.22 17.44 -7.54
CA GLY A 294 -13.24 17.87 -6.57
C GLY A 294 -14.68 17.58 -7.00
N SER A 295 -14.97 17.56 -8.30
CA SER A 295 -16.32 17.32 -8.82
C SER A 295 -16.69 15.83 -8.99
N LEU A 296 -15.70 14.95 -9.13
CA LEU A 296 -15.90 13.51 -9.33
C LEU A 296 -15.68 12.66 -8.07
N GLY A 297 -15.22 13.25 -6.96
CA GLY A 297 -14.94 12.52 -5.72
C GLY A 297 -13.86 11.44 -5.87
N MET A 298 -13.01 11.56 -6.90
CA MET A 298 -11.97 10.57 -7.22
C MET A 298 -10.80 10.67 -6.22
N HIS A 299 -10.99 10.09 -5.04
CA HIS A 299 -9.97 10.00 -4.00
C HIS A 299 -9.42 8.59 -3.92
N TYR A 300 -8.10 8.48 -3.84
CA TYR A 300 -7.42 7.19 -3.82
C TYR A 300 -7.61 6.67 -2.42
N THR A 301 -8.23 5.50 -2.31
CA THR A 301 -8.27 4.80 -1.04
C THR A 301 -6.99 4.00 -0.95
N SER A 302 -6.13 4.37 -0.01
CA SER A 302 -4.86 3.69 0.21
C SER A 302 -5.07 2.23 0.58
N VAL A 303 -4.13 1.36 0.21
CA VAL A 303 -4.14 -0.06 0.59
C VAL A 303 -4.42 -0.28 2.08
N PRO A 304 -3.78 0.45 3.02
CA PRO A 304 -4.13 0.41 4.44
C PRO A 304 -5.62 0.58 4.75
N ASN A 305 -6.26 1.58 4.13
CA ASN A 305 -7.66 1.89 4.39
C ASN A 305 -8.59 0.87 3.73
N ILE A 306 -8.21 0.31 2.57
CA ILE A 306 -8.93 -0.81 1.97
C ILE A 306 -8.89 -2.03 2.90
N MET A 307 -7.71 -2.37 3.45
CA MET A 307 -7.54 -3.51 4.35
C MET A 307 -8.43 -3.41 5.59
N LYS A 308 -8.61 -2.21 6.18
CA LYS A 308 -9.53 -1.98 7.31
C LYS A 308 -10.98 -2.37 7.00
N VAL A 309 -11.37 -2.34 5.73
CA VAL A 309 -12.72 -2.73 5.29
C VAL A 309 -12.75 -4.22 4.94
N ILE A 310 -11.84 -4.67 4.06
CA ILE A 310 -11.94 -6.02 3.50
C ILE A 310 -11.52 -7.13 4.48
N GLN A 311 -10.65 -6.83 5.45
CA GLN A 311 -10.24 -7.77 6.50
C GLN A 311 -11.44 -8.29 7.30
N PRO A 312 -12.16 -7.44 8.05
CA PRO A 312 -13.30 -7.89 8.84
C PRO A 312 -14.50 -8.28 7.97
N LEU A 313 -14.64 -7.71 6.76
CA LEU A 313 -15.77 -7.98 5.88
C LEU A 313 -15.79 -9.42 5.37
N PHE A 314 -14.63 -9.96 4.96
CA PHE A 314 -14.58 -11.33 4.45
C PHE A 314 -13.25 -12.06 4.61
N LEU A 315 -12.09 -11.37 4.60
CA LEU A 315 -10.81 -12.08 4.59
C LEU A 315 -10.56 -12.84 5.90
N ASP A 316 -10.84 -12.24 7.06
CA ASP A 316 -10.59 -12.87 8.37
C ASP A 316 -11.34 -14.21 8.47
N ASN A 317 -12.61 -14.21 8.10
CA ASN A 317 -13.44 -15.42 8.03
C ASN A 317 -12.87 -16.51 7.11
N LEU A 318 -12.28 -16.12 5.97
CA LEU A 318 -11.66 -17.07 5.04
C LEU A 318 -10.36 -17.66 5.60
N TYR A 319 -9.53 -16.85 6.27
CA TYR A 319 -8.29 -17.30 6.92
C TYR A 319 -8.56 -18.18 8.15
N GLU A 320 -9.58 -17.86 8.93
CA GLU A 320 -10.04 -18.71 10.04
C GLU A 320 -10.54 -20.06 9.55
N GLU A 321 -11.37 -20.07 8.50
CA GLU A 321 -11.85 -21.29 7.87
C GLU A 321 -10.68 -22.13 7.32
N PHE A 322 -9.75 -21.50 6.58
CA PHE A 322 -8.53 -22.15 6.11
C PHE A 322 -7.76 -22.81 7.26
N THR A 323 -7.58 -22.09 8.37
CA THR A 323 -6.85 -22.60 9.55
C THR A 323 -7.55 -23.80 10.18
N ARG A 324 -8.89 -23.75 10.28
CA ARG A 324 -9.72 -24.84 10.82
C ARG A 324 -9.66 -26.10 9.93
N ILE A 325 -9.71 -25.93 8.61
CA ILE A 325 -9.78 -27.04 7.65
C ILE A 325 -8.43 -27.44 7.05
N LYS A 326 -7.32 -26.81 7.48
CA LYS A 326 -5.96 -26.99 6.91
C LYS A 326 -5.49 -28.44 6.85
N VAL A 327 -6.10 -29.32 7.65
CA VAL A 327 -5.80 -30.77 7.69
C VAL A 327 -6.54 -31.59 6.63
N SER A 328 -7.69 -31.10 6.15
CA SER A 328 -8.61 -31.81 5.23
C SER A 328 -8.45 -31.35 3.79
N VAL A 329 -7.90 -32.20 2.92
CA VAL A 329 -7.78 -31.90 1.47
C VAL A 329 -9.14 -31.65 0.82
N LYS A 330 -10.17 -32.39 1.23
CA LYS A 330 -11.55 -32.18 0.75
C LYS A 330 -12.06 -30.80 1.16
N GLY A 331 -11.85 -30.41 2.42
CA GLY A 331 -12.23 -29.08 2.92
C GLY A 331 -11.51 -27.96 2.18
N LEU A 332 -10.19 -28.09 1.98
CA LEU A 332 -9.39 -27.11 1.23
C LEU A 332 -9.89 -26.91 -0.21
N ARG A 333 -10.26 -27.99 -0.91
CA ARG A 333 -10.87 -27.90 -2.25
C ARG A 333 -12.24 -27.23 -2.24
N GLN A 334 -13.06 -27.50 -1.23
CA GLN A 334 -14.35 -26.82 -1.08
C GLN A 334 -14.18 -25.32 -0.84
N LEU A 335 -13.18 -24.92 -0.05
CA LEU A 335 -12.85 -23.51 0.16
C LEU A 335 -12.40 -22.83 -1.15
N LEU A 336 -11.58 -23.50 -1.98
CA LEU A 336 -11.22 -22.97 -3.31
C LEU A 336 -12.45 -22.74 -4.20
N VAL A 337 -13.40 -23.69 -4.23
CA VAL A 337 -14.66 -23.55 -4.99
C VAL A 337 -15.53 -22.42 -4.43
N ARG A 338 -15.51 -22.21 -3.11
CA ARG A 338 -16.20 -21.07 -2.50
C ARG A 338 -15.58 -19.75 -2.95
N ILE A 339 -14.25 -19.62 -2.83
CA ILE A 339 -13.50 -18.43 -3.25
C ILE A 339 -13.76 -18.12 -4.73
N SER A 340 -13.72 -19.13 -5.61
CA SER A 340 -13.93 -18.95 -7.06
C SER A 340 -15.34 -18.46 -7.44
N LYS A 341 -16.31 -18.53 -6.52
CA LYS A 341 -17.70 -18.07 -6.73
C LYS A 341 -18.00 -16.73 -6.07
N MET A 342 -17.06 -16.17 -5.30
CA MET A 342 -17.26 -14.88 -4.65
C MET A 342 -17.35 -13.77 -5.70
N LYS A 343 -18.30 -12.85 -5.49
CA LYS A 343 -18.49 -11.67 -6.33
C LYS A 343 -18.28 -10.43 -5.46
N PHE A 344 -17.45 -9.52 -5.95
CA PHE A 344 -17.17 -8.24 -5.31
C PHE A 344 -17.83 -7.16 -6.15
N PHE A 345 -18.52 -6.24 -5.49
CA PHE A 345 -19.18 -5.13 -6.14
C PHE A 345 -18.84 -3.84 -5.42
N ASP A 346 -18.23 -2.92 -6.15
CA ASP A 346 -17.94 -1.58 -5.71
C ASP A 346 -18.63 -0.60 -6.68
N PRO A 347 -19.80 -0.04 -6.29
CA PRO A 347 -20.61 0.81 -7.17
C PRO A 347 -19.97 2.18 -7.46
N ALA A 348 -18.88 2.53 -6.76
CA ALA A 348 -18.15 3.79 -6.92
C ALA A 348 -16.64 3.54 -6.97
N CYS A 349 -16.23 2.52 -7.74
CA CYS A 349 -14.88 1.96 -7.65
C CYS A 349 -13.75 2.90 -8.08
N GLY A 350 -14.03 4.01 -8.77
CA GLY A 350 -13.01 4.96 -9.23
C GLY A 350 -11.93 4.25 -10.04
N SER A 351 -10.69 4.27 -9.54
CA SER A 351 -9.54 3.56 -10.13
C SER A 351 -9.53 2.04 -9.90
N GLY A 352 -10.54 1.49 -9.21
CA GLY A 352 -10.71 0.05 -8.97
C GLY A 352 -9.88 -0.50 -7.81
N ASN A 353 -9.26 0.34 -6.98
CA ASN A 353 -8.26 -0.12 -6.02
C ASN A 353 -8.81 -1.15 -5.00
N PHE A 354 -10.07 -1.00 -4.55
CA PHE A 354 -10.73 -2.00 -3.71
C PHE A 354 -10.78 -3.38 -4.37
N LEU A 355 -11.13 -3.43 -5.67
CA LEU A 355 -11.24 -4.67 -6.43
C LEU A 355 -9.86 -5.30 -6.66
N ILE A 356 -8.85 -4.48 -6.98
CA ILE A 356 -7.46 -4.92 -7.18
C ILE A 356 -6.91 -5.54 -5.90
N ILE A 357 -7.05 -4.84 -4.76
CA ILE A 357 -6.53 -5.33 -3.47
C ILE A 357 -7.32 -6.55 -2.99
N ALA A 358 -8.65 -6.56 -3.12
CA ALA A 358 -9.45 -7.74 -2.78
C ALA A 358 -9.01 -8.98 -3.60
N TYR A 359 -8.80 -8.81 -4.91
CA TYR A 359 -8.29 -9.87 -5.78
C TYR A 359 -6.88 -10.32 -5.36
N LYS A 360 -5.96 -9.39 -5.11
CA LYS A 360 -4.58 -9.66 -4.66
C LYS A 360 -4.58 -10.51 -3.37
N GLU A 361 -5.37 -10.13 -2.37
CA GLU A 361 -5.47 -10.85 -1.11
C GLU A 361 -6.13 -12.24 -1.25
N LEU A 362 -7.15 -12.37 -2.09
CA LEU A 362 -7.73 -13.67 -2.40
C LEU A 362 -6.74 -14.60 -3.10
N ARG A 363 -5.96 -14.09 -4.06
CA ARG A 363 -4.93 -14.89 -4.75
C ARG A 363 -3.83 -15.33 -3.80
N LYS A 364 -3.42 -14.49 -2.84
CA LYS A 364 -2.49 -14.90 -1.77
C LYS A 364 -3.04 -16.08 -0.97
N LEU A 365 -4.30 -16.00 -0.52
CA LEU A 365 -4.94 -17.10 0.21
C LEU A 365 -5.06 -18.35 -0.67
N GLU A 366 -5.43 -18.20 -1.93
CA GLU A 366 -5.53 -19.31 -2.88
C GLU A 366 -4.19 -20.05 -3.04
N ILE A 367 -3.09 -19.30 -3.19
CA ILE A 367 -1.72 -19.84 -3.26
C ILE A 367 -1.38 -20.62 -1.97
N LEU A 368 -1.73 -20.08 -0.79
CA LEU A 368 -1.51 -20.77 0.49
C LEU A 368 -2.28 -22.10 0.55
N ILE A 369 -3.55 -22.10 0.09
CA ILE A 369 -4.36 -23.31 0.03
C ILE A 369 -3.73 -24.34 -0.92
N TRP A 370 -3.29 -23.93 -2.11
CA TRP A 370 -2.62 -24.82 -3.06
C TRP A 370 -1.32 -25.39 -2.51
N LYS A 371 -0.47 -24.57 -1.89
CA LYS A 371 0.75 -25.02 -1.20
C LYS A 371 0.45 -26.07 -0.14
N GLN A 372 -0.61 -25.87 0.65
CA GLN A 372 -1.03 -26.81 1.68
C GLN A 372 -1.60 -28.13 1.11
N ILE A 373 -2.32 -28.10 -0.01
CA ILE A 373 -2.77 -29.31 -0.71
C ILE A 373 -1.56 -30.10 -1.22
N SER A 374 -0.59 -29.42 -1.83
CA SER A 374 0.61 -30.03 -2.39
C SER A 374 1.50 -30.65 -1.32
N SER A 375 1.72 -29.97 -0.18
CA SER A 375 2.50 -30.52 0.94
C SER A 375 1.90 -31.81 1.49
N LYS A 376 0.56 -31.90 1.59
CA LYS A 376 -0.13 -33.11 2.04
C LYS A 376 -0.10 -34.26 1.04
N ARG A 377 -0.04 -33.97 -0.26
CA ARG A 377 0.18 -35.00 -1.29
C ARG A 377 1.58 -35.60 -1.17
N ALA A 378 2.60 -34.78 -0.91
CA ALA A 378 3.96 -35.25 -0.69
C ALA A 378 4.07 -36.15 0.56
N ILE A 379 3.39 -35.81 1.65
CA ILE A 379 3.40 -36.61 2.90
C ILE A 379 2.67 -37.95 2.73
N ARG A 380 1.62 -38.02 1.91
CA ARG A 380 0.88 -39.27 1.65
C ARG A 380 1.60 -40.24 0.71
N ASN A 381 2.66 -39.81 0.03
CA ASN A 381 3.38 -40.66 -0.94
C ASN A 381 4.91 -40.54 -0.78
N PRO A 382 5.49 -41.08 0.31
CA PRO A 382 6.93 -40.99 0.55
C PRO A 382 7.79 -41.80 -0.43
N LEU A 383 7.19 -42.63 -1.30
CA LEU A 383 7.91 -43.49 -2.25
C LEU A 383 8.28 -42.80 -3.59
N CYS A 384 7.90 -41.56 -3.82
CA CYS A 384 8.26 -40.82 -5.04
C CYS A 384 9.30 -39.71 -4.80
N GLN A 385 10.40 -40.01 -4.12
CA GLN A 385 11.56 -39.10 -4.09
C GLN A 385 12.51 -39.22 -5.29
N HIS A 386 12.24 -40.12 -6.25
CA HIS A 386 13.15 -40.34 -7.40
C HIS A 386 12.67 -39.83 -8.77
N SER A 387 11.63 -38.99 -8.86
CA SER A 387 11.21 -38.45 -10.17
C SER A 387 10.62 -37.04 -10.07
N VAL A 388 11.45 -36.06 -9.72
CA VAL A 388 11.08 -34.63 -9.78
C VAL A 388 11.57 -33.95 -11.08
N LYS A 389 12.29 -34.66 -11.96
CA LYS A 389 12.82 -34.07 -13.21
C LYS A 389 11.91 -34.12 -14.45
N SER A 390 10.73 -34.73 -14.42
CA SER A 390 9.99 -35.04 -15.66
C SER A 390 8.60 -34.42 -15.84
N ILE A 391 8.15 -33.46 -15.00
CA ILE A 391 6.75 -32.95 -15.06
C ILE A 391 6.64 -31.49 -15.56
N LEU A 392 7.73 -30.81 -15.92
CA LEU A 392 7.66 -29.43 -16.41
C LEU A 392 7.77 -29.25 -17.93
N TRP A 393 7.83 -30.34 -18.71
CA TRP A 393 7.79 -30.26 -20.17
C TRP A 393 6.91 -31.37 -20.71
N ASN A 394 5.66 -31.02 -21.00
CA ASN A 394 4.87 -31.51 -22.14
C ASN A 394 3.41 -31.12 -21.94
N ARG A 395 2.95 -30.17 -22.76
CA ARG A 395 1.68 -30.23 -23.48
C ARG A 395 1.68 -29.13 -24.52
N ASP A 396 1.93 -29.58 -25.74
CA ASP A 396 1.38 -29.19 -27.05
C ASP A 396 0.43 -27.98 -27.09
#